data_AF-A0A382MB83-F1
#
_entry.id   AF-A0A382MB83-F1
#
_cell.length_a   1.000
_cell.length_b   1.000
_cell.length_c   1.000
_cell.angle_alpha   90.00
_cell.angle_beta   90.00
_cell.angle_gamma   90.00
#
_symmetry.space_group_name_H-M   'P 1'
#
loop_
_entity.id
_entity.type
_entity.pdbx_description
1 polymer ?
#
loop_
_entity_poly.entity_id
_entity_poly.type
_entity_poly.pdbx_seq_one_letter_code
_entity_poly.pdbx_strand_id
1 'polypeptide(L)' 'MNSTVASLAGTPAASPLGYFSWTFGQAARDPYYIMVIIYIFYPYFSNTVVGDPVRGQALIGYITAA' A
#
# COMPACT_ATOMS: atom_id res chain seq x y z
N MET A 1 23.77 31.41 -4.03
CA MET A 1 22.66 30.75 -4.77
C MET A 1 22.04 29.75 -3.81
N ASN A 2 20.84 30.02 -3.28
CA ASN A 2 20.14 29.09 -2.40
C ASN A 2 19.33 28.13 -3.29
N SER A 3 19.94 27.04 -3.73
CA SER A 3 19.23 26.05 -4.55
C SER A 3 18.25 25.28 -3.67
N THR A 4 16.98 25.70 -3.69
CA THR A 4 15.89 24.93 -3.11
C THR A 4 15.87 23.55 -3.76
N VAL A 5 16.07 22.49 -2.96
CA VAL A 5 16.01 21.11 -3.45
C VAL A 5 14.62 20.89 -4.05
N ALA A 6 14.58 20.56 -5.34
CA ALA A 6 13.35 20.23 -6.03
C ALA A 6 13.00 18.76 -5.82
N SER A 7 11.72 18.47 -5.66
CA SER A 7 11.18 17.10 -5.67
C SER A 7 11.18 16.53 -7.08
N LEU A 8 10.90 15.23 -7.20
CA LEU A 8 10.70 14.55 -8.48
C LEU A 8 9.54 15.14 -9.31
N ALA A 9 8.59 15.83 -8.64
CA ALA A 9 7.48 16.50 -9.30
C ALA A 9 7.82 17.94 -9.76
N GLY A 10 9.06 18.40 -9.60
CA GLY A 10 9.48 19.77 -9.92
C GLY A 10 8.98 20.83 -8.92
N THR A 11 8.28 20.42 -7.87
CA THR A 11 7.85 21.27 -6.75
C THR A 11 8.93 21.32 -5.67
N PRO A 12 8.88 22.27 -4.72
CA PRO A 12 9.80 22.27 -3.58
C PRO A 12 9.76 20.92 -2.81
N ALA A 13 10.92 20.42 -2.41
CA ALA A 13 11.01 19.21 -1.60
C ALA A 13 10.24 19.35 -0.26
N ALA A 14 9.72 18.23 0.23
CA ALA A 14 9.04 18.19 1.52
C ALA A 14 10.00 18.59 2.65
N SER A 15 9.46 19.15 3.73
CA SER A 15 10.25 19.40 4.94
C SER A 15 10.70 18.06 5.57
N PRO A 16 11.75 18.05 6.41
CA PRO A 16 12.14 16.87 7.18
C PRO A 16 10.97 16.21 7.92
N LEU A 17 10.10 17.01 8.52
CA LEU A 17 8.90 16.52 9.21
C LEU A 17 7.92 15.83 8.26
N GLY A 18 7.80 16.30 7.01
CA GLY A 18 7.00 15.64 5.97
C GLY A 18 7.50 14.23 5.66
N TYR A 19 8.81 14.04 5.55
CA TYR A 19 9.41 12.71 5.37
C TYR A 19 9.12 11.79 6.57
N PHE A 20 9.39 12.26 7.80
CA PHE A 20 9.11 11.45 8.99
C PHE A 20 7.63 11.08 9.11
N SER A 21 6.73 12.05 8.90
CA SER A 21 5.28 11.82 8.98
C SER A 21 4.84 10.73 7.99
N TRP A 22 5.35 10.78 6.75
CA TRP A 22 5.07 9.76 5.74
C TRP A 22 5.65 8.39 6.13
N THR A 23 6.91 8.34 6.57
CA THR A 23 7.56 7.09 6.96
C THR A 23 6.83 6.40 8.12
N PHE A 24 6.45 7.15 9.16
CA PHE A 24 5.69 6.57 10.27
C PHE A 24 4.28 6.14 9.86
N GLY A 25 3.61 6.91 9.00
CA GLY A 25 2.29 6.53 8.47
C GLY A 25 2.34 5.22 7.67
N GLN A 26 3.34 5.08 6.79
CA GLN A 26 3.57 3.84 6.03
C GLN A 26 3.95 2.69 6.97
N ALA A 27 4.91 2.90 7.87
CA ALA A 27 5.38 1.87 8.79
C ALA A 27 4.28 1.35 9.72
N ALA A 28 3.31 2.18 10.10
CA ALA A 28 2.16 1.75 10.88
C ALA A 28 1.15 0.92 10.05
N ARG A 29 0.94 1.28 8.78
CA ARG A 29 -0.03 0.60 7.90
C ARG A 29 0.50 -0.73 7.34
N ASP A 30 1.74 -0.74 6.89
CA ASP A 30 2.29 -1.84 6.08
C ASP A 30 2.25 -3.20 6.79
N PRO A 31 2.59 -3.33 8.09
CA PRO A 31 2.51 -4.61 8.79
C PRO A 31 1.10 -5.20 8.81
N TYR A 32 0.08 -4.35 9.02
CA TYR A 32 -1.32 -4.79 9.01
C TYR A 32 -1.73 -5.26 7.60
N TYR A 33 -1.42 -4.47 6.57
CA TYR A 33 -1.80 -4.81 5.21
C TYR A 33 -1.10 -6.10 4.73
N ILE A 34 0.20 -6.24 5.00
CA ILE A 34 0.95 -7.43 4.60
C ILE A 34 0.51 -8.67 5.37
N MET A 35 0.47 -8.61 6.71
CA MET A 35 0.17 -9.80 7.51
C MET A 35 -1.31 -10.16 7.45
N VAL A 36 -2.20 -9.21 7.68
CA VAL A 36 -3.63 -9.49 7.83
C VAL A 36 -4.32 -9.53 6.48
N ILE A 37 -4.10 -8.55 5.61
CA ILE A 37 -4.83 -8.50 4.33
C ILE A 37 -4.25 -9.51 3.34
N ILE A 38 -2.93 -9.48 3.10
CA ILE A 38 -2.30 -10.30 2.07
C ILE A 38 -2.14 -11.76 2.52
N TYR A 39 -1.56 -12.02 3.70
CA TYR A 39 -1.23 -13.39 4.10
C TYR A 39 -2.33 -14.15 4.84
N ILE A 40 -3.34 -13.46 5.39
CA ILE A 40 -4.45 -14.12 6.09
C ILE A 40 -5.75 -14.00 5.30
N PHE A 41 -6.20 -12.77 5.01
CA PHE A 41 -7.53 -12.53 4.45
C PHE A 41 -7.65 -12.96 2.99
N TYR A 42 -6.72 -12.60 2.11
CA TYR A 42 -6.80 -12.99 0.69
C TYR A 42 -6.83 -14.51 0.47
N PRO A 43 -5.99 -15.33 1.13
CA PRO A 43 -6.09 -16.78 1.06
C PRO A 43 -7.42 -17.31 1.60
N TYR A 44 -7.90 -16.80 2.73
CA TYR A 44 -9.20 -17.19 3.29
C TYR A 44 -10.34 -16.87 2.32
N PHE A 45 -10.35 -15.66 1.75
CA PHE A 45 -11.37 -15.23 0.81
C PHE A 45 -11.38 -16.12 -0.44
N SER A 46 -10.23 -16.31 -1.07
CA SER A 46 -10.14 -17.10 -2.32
C SER A 46 -10.45 -18.59 -2.10
N ASN A 47 -9.94 -19.19 -1.03
CA ASN A 47 -10.10 -20.64 -0.81
C ASN A 47 -11.40 -21.01 -0.10
N THR A 48 -11.90 -20.17 0.82
CA THR A 48 -13.04 -20.52 1.69
C THR A 48 -14.31 -19.78 1.30
N VAL A 49 -14.23 -18.47 1.04
CA VAL A 49 -15.43 -17.67 0.70
C VAL A 49 -15.84 -17.89 -0.75
N VAL A 50 -14.88 -17.85 -1.67
CA VAL A 50 -15.13 -18.09 -3.10
C VAL A 50 -15.09 -19.58 -3.43
N GLY A 51 -14.23 -20.36 -2.76
CA GLY A 51 -14.08 -21.79 -2.99
C GLY A 51 -13.28 -22.16 -4.25
N ASP A 52 -12.77 -21.16 -4.98
CA ASP A 52 -11.94 -21.33 -6.17
C ASP A 52 -10.77 -20.32 -6.09
N PRO A 53 -9.52 -20.79 -5.95
CA PRO A 53 -8.37 -19.92 -5.77
C PRO A 53 -8.07 -19.04 -7.01
N VAL A 54 -8.37 -19.51 -8.23
CA VAL A 54 -8.11 -18.76 -9.47
C VAL A 54 -9.15 -17.66 -9.62
N ARG A 55 -10.43 -18.00 -9.46
CA ARG A 55 -11.52 -17.01 -9.52
C ARG A 55 -11.41 -16.00 -8.37
N GLY A 56 -11.10 -16.45 -7.16
CA GLY A 56 -10.91 -15.59 -6.00
C GLY A 56 -9.80 -14.57 -6.21
N GLN A 57 -8.66 -14.99 -6.76
CA GLN A 57 -7.57 -14.09 -7.11
C GLN A 57 -7.97 -13.06 -8.18
N ALA A 58 -8.75 -13.45 -9.19
CA ALA A 58 -9.25 -12.53 -10.20
C ALA A 58 -10.16 -11.44 -9.59
N LEU A 59 -11.05 -11.83 -8.67
CA LEU A 59 -11.94 -10.90 -7.96
C LEU A 59 -11.17 -9.89 -7.10
N ILE A 60 -10.14 -10.35 -6.38
CA ILE A 60 -9.25 -9.45 -5.62
C ILE A 60 -8.58 -8.43 -6.55
N GLY A 61 -8.12 -8.88 -7.73
CA GLY A 61 -7.56 -8.00 -8.75
C GLY A 61 -8.53 -6.90 -9.19
N TYR A 62 -9.79 -7.25 -9.46
CA TYR A 62 -10.81 -6.25 -9.83
C TYR A 62 -11.11 -5.25 -8.71
N ILE A 63 -11.16 -5.70 -7.45
CA ILE A 63 -11.48 -4.82 -6.30
C ILE A 63 -10.34 -3.86 -5.97
N THR A 64 -9.08 -4.29 -6.15
CA THR A 64 -7.90 -3.47 -5.82
C THR A 64 -7.46 -2.54 -6.94
N ALA A 65 -7.93 -2.78 -8.17
CA ALA A 65 -7.66 -1.94 -9.33
C ALA A 65 -8.68 -0.79 -9.52
N ALA A 66 -9.82 -0.85 -8.82
CA ALA A 66 -10.84 0.20 -8.79
C ALA A 66 -10.45 1.32 -7.80
#